data_AF-A0AAN7C238-F1
#
_entry.id   AF-A0AAN7C238-F1
#
_cell.length_a   1.000
_cell.length_b   1.000
_cell.length_c   1.000
_cell.angle_alpha   90.00
_cell.angle_beta   90.00
_cell.angle_gamma   90.00
#
_symmetry.space_group_name_H-M   'P 1'
#
loop_
_entity.id
_entity.type
_entity.pdbx_description
1 polymer ?
#
loop_
_entity_poly.entity_id
_entity_poly.type
_entity_poly.pdbx_seq_one_letter_code
_entity_poly.pdbx_strand_id
1 'polypeptide(L)' 'MDRLDSPTSVSPEKKFLDHALFVDGEWITLDGKGVLWLPSDYRATSVALYENTVVLGHRSGRLTFLRFSFS' A
#
# COMPACT_ATOMS: atom_id res chain seq x y z
N MET A 1 -43.89 8.33 14.60
CA MET A 1 -42.70 8.85 13.90
C MET A 1 -41.50 8.08 14.43
N ASP A 2 -41.36 6.87 13.94
CA ASP A 2 -40.31 5.93 14.32
C ASP A 2 -38.99 6.43 13.77
N ARG A 3 -37.98 6.56 14.65
CA ARG A 3 -36.61 6.85 14.24
C ARG A 3 -36.08 5.61 13.54
N LEU A 4 -35.91 5.68 12.23
CA LEU A 4 -35.23 4.64 11.48
C LEU A 4 -33.73 4.77 11.77
N ASP A 5 -33.26 4.07 12.79
CA ASP A 5 -31.84 3.90 13.05
C ASP A 5 -31.21 3.26 11.81
N SER A 6 -30.40 4.04 11.11
CA SER A 6 -29.66 3.59 9.94
C SER A 6 -28.64 2.56 10.41
N PRO A 7 -28.50 1.40 9.74
CA PRO A 7 -27.48 0.44 10.11
C PRO A 7 -26.12 1.11 9.94
N THR A 8 -25.41 1.33 11.06
CA THR A 8 -24.02 1.74 11.05
C THR A 8 -23.28 0.71 10.21
N SER A 9 -22.81 1.15 9.04
CA SER A 9 -21.89 0.37 8.21
C SER A 9 -20.58 0.25 8.98
N VAL A 10 -20.53 -0.70 9.90
CA VAL A 10 -19.30 -1.18 10.51
C VAL A 10 -18.51 -1.88 9.42
N SER A 11 -17.73 -1.09 8.66
CA SER A 11 -16.64 -1.62 7.85
C SER A 11 -15.76 -2.43 8.78
N PRO A 12 -15.38 -3.68 8.40
CA PRO A 12 -14.51 -4.47 9.25
C PRO A 12 -13.25 -3.64 9.51
N GLU A 13 -12.97 -3.39 10.79
CA GLU A 13 -11.72 -2.79 11.21
C GLU A 13 -10.62 -3.62 10.58
N LYS A 14 -9.99 -3.04 9.56
CA LYS A 14 -8.82 -3.61 8.92
C LYS A 14 -7.80 -3.63 10.04
N LYS A 15 -7.60 -4.80 10.66
CA LYS A 15 -6.46 -5.05 11.54
C LYS A 15 -5.26 -4.64 10.72
N PHE A 16 -4.77 -3.43 10.98
CA PHE A 16 -3.55 -2.93 10.37
C PHE A 16 -2.51 -3.94 10.80
N LEU A 17 -2.08 -4.77 9.85
CA LEU A 17 -0.88 -5.57 9.98
C LEU A 17 0.17 -4.62 10.56
N ASP A 18 0.89 -5.06 11.58
CA ASP A 18 1.80 -4.23 12.41
C ASP A 18 2.89 -3.48 11.61
N HIS A 19 2.91 -3.62 10.29
CA HIS A 19 3.76 -2.94 9.33
C HIS A 19 2.99 -2.73 8.02
N ALA A 20 2.42 -1.54 7.82
CA ALA A 20 1.64 -1.23 6.62
C ALA A 20 2.55 -0.63 5.53
N LEU A 21 2.81 -1.41 4.48
CA LEU A 21 3.53 -0.99 3.28
C LEU A 21 2.64 -0.19 2.34
N PHE A 22 3.14 0.96 1.86
CA PHE A 22 2.47 1.77 0.86
C PHE A 22 3.45 2.32 -0.18
N VAL A 23 2.93 2.73 -1.33
CA VAL A 23 3.65 3.52 -2.33
C VAL A 23 3.01 4.89 -2.37
N ASP A 24 3.79 5.92 -2.06
CA ASP A 24 3.38 7.32 -2.04
C ASP A 24 4.29 8.14 -2.98
N GLY A 25 3.81 8.35 -4.21
CA GLY A 25 4.53 9.07 -5.25
C GLY A 25 5.91 8.47 -5.52
N GLU A 26 6.95 9.11 -4.98
CA GLU A 26 8.35 8.75 -5.15
C GLU A 26 8.90 7.88 -4.02
N TRP A 27 8.07 7.46 -3.07
CA TRP A 27 8.50 6.72 -1.90
C TRP A 27 7.74 5.40 -1.74
N ILE A 28 8.44 4.36 -1.32
CA ILE A 28 7.84 3.26 -0.59
C ILE A 28 7.89 3.63 0.88
N THR A 29 6.74 3.57 1.54
CA THR A 29 6.62 3.89 2.96
C THR A 29 6.25 2.65 3.76
N LEU A 30 6.73 2.62 5.00
CA LEU A 30 6.38 1.65 6.03
C LEU A 30 5.85 2.43 7.23
N ASP A 31 4.62 2.18 7.63
CA ASP A 31 3.96 2.89 8.75
C ASP A 31 4.06 4.42 8.61
N GLY A 32 3.86 4.89 7.38
CA GLY A 32 3.94 6.31 7.02
C GLY A 32 5.35 6.90 6.92
N LYS A 33 6.41 6.11 7.17
CA LYS A 33 7.80 6.57 7.03
C LYS A 33 8.38 6.11 5.70
N GLY A 34 9.00 7.03 4.94
CA GLY A 34 9.71 6.68 3.71
C GLY A 34 10.90 5.76 3.99
N VAL A 35 10.87 4.55 3.43
CA VAL A 35 11.94 3.53 3.58
C VAL A 35 12.75 3.33 2.32
N LEU A 36 12.19 3.63 1.15
CA LEU A 36 12.89 3.57 -0.12
C LEU A 36 12.41 4.68 -1.05
N TRP A 37 13.33 5.50 -1.55
CA TRP A 37 13.04 6.45 -2.62
C TRP A 37 13.12 5.77 -3.98
N LEU A 38 12.19 6.11 -4.87
CA LEU A 38 12.05 5.58 -6.21
C LEU A 38 12.55 6.62 -7.23
N PRO A 39 13.67 6.33 -7.93
CA PRO A 39 14.09 7.13 -9.07
C PRO A 39 13.01 7.22 -10.13
N SER A 40 13.09 8.25 -11.00
CA SER A 40 12.11 8.48 -12.07
C SER A 40 11.79 7.23 -12.90
N ASP A 41 12.81 6.43 -13.24
CA ASP A 41 12.66 5.22 -14.06
C ASP A 41 11.95 4.07 -13.34
N TYR A 42 11.83 4.15 -12.01
CA TYR A 42 11.18 3.15 -11.16
C TYR A 42 9.82 3.62 -10.63
N ARG A 43 9.33 4.79 -11.06
CA ARG A 43 8.00 5.27 -10.67
C ARG A 43 6.94 4.37 -11.27
N ALA A 44 6.13 3.80 -10.39
CA ALA A 44 5.12 2.84 -10.76
C ALA A 44 3.93 3.51 -11.47
N THR A 45 3.49 2.91 -12.57
CA THR A 45 2.19 3.19 -13.18
C THR A 45 1.07 2.34 -12.56
N SER A 46 1.45 1.23 -11.94
CA SER A 46 0.55 0.33 -11.21
C SER A 46 1.30 -0.32 -10.05
N VAL A 47 0.61 -0.55 -8.94
CA VAL A 47 1.20 -1.11 -7.72
C VAL A 47 0.33 -2.26 -7.23
N ALA A 48 0.97 -3.36 -6.83
CA ALA A 48 0.33 -4.43 -6.08
C ALA A 48 1.09 -4.68 -4.77
N LEU A 49 0.35 -4.93 -3.69
CA LEU A 49 0.88 -5.20 -2.36
C LEU A 49 0.39 -6.57 -1.91
N TYR A 50 1.32 -7.41 -1.45
CA TYR A 50 1.01 -8.72 -0.88
C TYR A 50 2.00 -9.03 0.24
N GLU A 51 1.49 -9.20 1.46
CA GLU A 51 2.29 -9.35 2.67
C GLU A 51 3.35 -8.23 2.78
N ASN A 52 4.63 -8.59 2.84
CA ASN A 52 5.77 -7.67 2.90
C ASN A 52 6.37 -7.40 1.51
N THR A 53 5.63 -7.66 0.44
CA THR A 53 6.08 -7.53 -0.95
C THR A 53 5.33 -6.42 -1.68
N VAL A 54 6.09 -5.55 -2.33
CA VAL A 54 5.59 -4.53 -3.25
C VAL A 54 5.98 -4.93 -4.67
N VAL A 55 5.01 -4.89 -5.58
CA VAL A 55 5.24 -5.08 -7.01
C VAL A 55 4.93 -3.78 -7.74
N LEU A 56 5.92 -3.27 -8.47
CA LEU A 56 5.82 -2.04 -9.24
C LEU A 56 5.72 -2.39 -10.73
N GLY A 57 4.63 -1.97 -11.37
CA GLY A 57 4.49 -2.00 -12.82
C GLY A 57 4.99 -0.70 -13.43
N HIS A 58 5.80 -0.80 -14.49
CA HIS A 58 6.41 0.34 -15.16
C HIS A 58 5.78 0.60 -16.53
N ARG A 59 5.93 1.83 -17.03
CA ARG A 59 5.47 2.23 -18.37
C ARG A 59 6.04 1.36 -19.51
N SER A 60 7.22 0.77 -19.28
CA SER A 60 7.87 -0.16 -20.21
C SER A 60 7.23 -1.55 -20.27
N GLY A 61 6.26 -1.85 -19.40
CA GLY A 61 5.69 -3.19 -19.22
C GLY A 61 6.51 -4.11 -18.30
N ARG A 62 7.65 -3.64 -17.77
CA ARG A 62 8.45 -4.38 -16.80
C ARG A 62 7.79 -4.37 -15.42
N LEU A 63 8.09 -5.39 -14.63
CA LEU A 63 7.72 -5.51 -13.22
C LEU A 63 8.96 -5.50 -12.34
N THR A 64 8.90 -4.81 -11.21
CA THR A 64 9.91 -4.87 -10.14
C THR A 64 9.27 -5.44 -8.89
N PHE A 65 9.87 -6.50 -8.32
CA PHE A 65 9.43 -7.13 -7.09
C PHE A 65 10.37 -6.73 -5.95
N LEU A 66 9.81 -6.23 -4.85
CA LEU A 66 10.55 -5.77 -3.68
C LEU A 66 9.96 -6.43 -2.44
N ARG A 67 10.70 -7.36 -1.83
CA ARG A 67 10.30 -8.01 -0.57
C ARG A 67 11.09 -7.40 0.58
N PHE A 68 10.37 -6.91 1.58
CA PHE A 68 10.94 -6.34 2.78
C PHE A 68 10.98 -7.40 3.89
N SER A 69 12.07 -7.42 4.63
CA SER A 69 12.20 -8.19 5.87
C SER A 69 12.20 -7.19 7.02
N PHE A 70 11.24 -7.34 7.94
CA PHE A 70 11.18 -6.56 9.16
C PHE A 70 11.66 -7.46 10.29
N SER A 71 12.58 -6.96 11.12
CA SER A 71 13.14 -7.67 12.28
C SER A 71 12.51 -7.18 13.58
#